data_AF-A0A419JWY6-F1
#
_entry.id   AF-A0A419JWY6-F1
#
_cell.length_a   1.000
_cell.length_b   1.000
_cell.length_c   1.000
_cell.angle_alpha   90.00
_cell.angle_beta   90.00
_cell.angle_gamma   90.00
#
_symmetry.space_group_name_H-M   'P 1'
#
loop_
_entity.id
_entity.type
_entity.pdbx_description
1 polymer ?
#
loop_
_entity_poly.entity_id
_entity_poly.type
_entity_poly.pdbx_seq_one_letter_code
_entity_poly.pdbx_strand_id
1 'polypeptide(L)'
;MSKTRRRTLEEMPPEFRERFFSLFAGPEPETLHSDLYQRLIDDGTDMIVQQLKVYNQRRKKMMRKIRGQIKIIKLRYDEKAAGIRVVASDAGNNGVDLRSAYLPLYASAAVAAEGWKIIGEPVFKAGEPAVWTDEFRTKERESLLAAKIQYEITEEAVERWEPKLVVFDGTLAMHFWLLPIQGSTGDYRKDSRDTLRAAVSLLNTCYMRDIPIVGFAKRTRVNHLCRKFGDPKMRDTALMDLVLNLGECTEPEHKPTRGYVINNYRKKAEEFGVPSHEIPKITNFYSSYIRTGLTTPFRLELPEYCLDRLEEIGTVLFTTSEEANGMPFALNEADRLTKVTTSVSNIRTLMIYSKALDLVRKGEMDMQDLRLLALQHGEPWAINDGEYLSSISSGE
;
A
#
# COMPACT_ATOMS: atom_id res chain seq x y z
N MET A 1 40.29 -13.59 -17.58
CA MET A 1 39.01 -14.25 -17.99
C MET A 1 39.32 -15.35 -19.01
N SER A 2 38.84 -16.58 -18.83
CA SER A 2 39.14 -17.69 -19.77
C SER A 2 38.42 -17.54 -21.11
N LYS A 3 39.03 -18.05 -22.21
CA LYS A 3 38.47 -18.01 -23.58
C LYS A 3 37.05 -18.58 -23.69
N THR A 4 36.70 -19.54 -22.83
CA THR A 4 35.37 -20.17 -22.79
C THR A 4 34.29 -19.20 -22.31
N ARG A 5 34.57 -18.36 -21.30
CA ARG A 5 33.62 -17.34 -20.82
C ARG A 5 33.35 -16.23 -21.85
N ARG A 6 34.33 -15.89 -22.70
CA ARG A 6 34.17 -14.88 -23.76
C ARG A 6 33.22 -15.35 -24.87
N ARG A 7 33.30 -16.62 -25.28
CA ARG A 7 32.40 -17.19 -26.29
C ARG A 7 30.94 -17.20 -25.85
N THR A 8 30.67 -17.62 -24.61
CA THR A 8 29.30 -17.64 -24.05
C THR A 8 28.69 -16.24 -23.90
N LEU A 9 29.52 -15.21 -23.69
CA LEU A 9 29.11 -13.80 -23.65
C LEU A 9 28.78 -13.19 -25.03
N GLU A 10 29.39 -13.73 -26.10
CA GLU A 10 29.14 -13.31 -27.49
C GLU A 10 27.91 -14.00 -28.09
N GLU A 11 27.57 -15.20 -27.58
CA GLU A 11 26.39 -15.98 -27.99
C GLU A 11 25.08 -15.48 -27.34
N MET A 12 25.16 -14.71 -26.25
CA MET A 12 23.98 -14.13 -25.60
C MET A 12 23.34 -13.01 -26.45
N PRO A 13 22.00 -12.92 -26.49
CA PRO A 13 21.31 -11.81 -27.16
C PRO A 13 21.79 -10.43 -26.66
N PRO A 14 22.10 -9.47 -27.54
CA PRO A 14 22.59 -8.15 -27.16
C PRO A 14 21.68 -7.44 -26.15
N GLU A 15 20.37 -7.47 -26.36
CA GLU A 15 19.38 -6.83 -25.47
C GLU A 15 19.36 -7.43 -24.05
N PHE A 16 19.51 -8.75 -23.94
CA PHE A 16 19.60 -9.44 -22.65
C PHE A 16 20.94 -9.12 -21.99
N ARG A 17 22.03 -9.15 -22.75
CA ARG A 17 23.38 -8.85 -22.28
C ARG A 17 23.49 -7.42 -21.76
N GLU A 18 23.07 -6.44 -22.54
CA GLU A 18 23.12 -5.02 -22.15
C GLU A 18 22.33 -4.76 -20.87
N ARG A 19 21.13 -5.34 -20.74
CA ARG A 19 20.31 -5.15 -19.54
C ARG A 19 20.76 -5.99 -18.35
N PHE A 20 21.34 -7.17 -18.54
CA PHE A 20 21.88 -7.97 -17.44
C PHE A 20 23.19 -7.37 -16.91
N PHE A 21 24.05 -6.87 -17.81
CA PHE A 21 25.34 -6.31 -17.42
C PHE A 21 25.29 -4.80 -17.10
N SER A 22 24.21 -4.08 -17.43
CA SER A 22 24.02 -2.69 -16.99
C SER A 22 23.99 -2.54 -15.46
N LEU A 23 23.64 -3.62 -14.74
CA LEU A 23 23.82 -3.75 -13.29
C LEU A 23 25.25 -3.48 -12.78
N PHE A 24 26.24 -3.62 -13.66
CA PHE A 24 27.66 -3.44 -13.35
C PHE A 24 28.29 -2.29 -14.14
N ALA A 25 27.49 -1.55 -14.91
CA ALA A 25 27.92 -0.35 -15.62
C ALA A 25 27.84 0.85 -14.66
N GLY A 26 28.84 1.74 -14.69
CA GLY A 26 28.82 2.98 -13.91
C GLY A 26 27.63 3.88 -14.27
N PRO A 27 27.30 4.88 -13.43
CA PRO A 27 26.18 5.79 -13.71
C PRO A 27 26.31 6.44 -15.09
N GLU A 28 25.19 6.62 -15.78
CA GLU A 28 25.17 7.33 -17.05
C GLU A 28 25.75 8.75 -16.88
N PRO A 29 26.54 9.24 -17.84
CA PRO A 29 27.07 10.59 -17.76
C PRO A 29 25.93 11.60 -17.78
N GLU A 30 25.80 12.40 -16.71
CA GLU A 30 24.83 13.49 -16.65
C GLU A 30 25.14 14.53 -17.75
N THR A 31 24.27 14.63 -18.74
CA THR A 31 24.29 15.75 -19.69
C THR A 31 23.75 17.00 -18.99
N LEU A 32 24.67 17.82 -18.49
CA LEU A 32 24.38 19.11 -17.87
C LEU A 32 23.99 20.15 -18.93
N HIS A 33 22.69 20.27 -19.20
CA HIS A 33 22.13 21.40 -19.95
C HIS A 33 21.87 22.57 -18.99
N SER A 34 22.84 23.47 -18.82
CA SER A 34 22.79 24.58 -17.86
C SER A 34 21.48 25.38 -17.90
N ASP A 35 20.98 25.69 -19.09
CA ASP A 35 19.75 26.48 -19.28
C ASP A 35 18.49 25.72 -18.84
N LEU A 36 18.49 24.39 -19.00
CA LEU A 36 17.40 23.53 -18.53
C LEU A 36 17.41 23.46 -17.01
N TYR A 37 18.59 23.27 -16.41
CA TYR A 37 18.75 23.22 -14.96
C TYR A 37 18.39 24.56 -14.31
N GLN A 38 18.80 25.68 -14.87
CA GLN A 38 18.44 27.01 -14.37
C GLN A 38 16.91 27.22 -14.39
N ARG A 39 16.23 26.84 -15.48
CA ARG A 39 14.76 26.94 -15.57
C ARG A 39 14.03 26.00 -14.61
N LEU A 40 14.55 24.79 -14.40
CA LEU A 40 13.94 23.78 -13.53
C LEU A 40 14.18 24.07 -12.04
N ILE A 41 15.41 24.45 -11.69
CA ILE A 41 15.86 24.63 -10.30
C ILE A 41 15.61 26.06 -9.83
N ASP A 42 15.99 27.10 -10.56
CA ASP A 42 15.92 28.46 -10.04
C ASP A 42 14.52 29.06 -10.29
N ASP A 43 14.20 29.34 -11.55
CA ASP A 43 12.93 29.99 -11.92
C ASP A 43 11.71 29.15 -11.49
N GLY A 44 11.82 27.83 -11.65
CA GLY A 44 10.80 26.88 -11.25
C GLY A 44 10.58 26.86 -9.73
N THR A 45 11.65 26.88 -8.93
CA THR A 45 11.54 26.81 -7.47
C THR A 45 10.90 28.05 -6.90
N ASP A 46 11.28 29.25 -7.34
CA ASP A 46 10.70 30.50 -6.83
C ASP A 46 9.18 30.56 -7.09
N MET A 47 8.77 30.15 -8.28
CA MET A 47 7.36 30.07 -8.64
C MET A 47 6.61 29.04 -7.75
N ILE A 48 7.21 27.88 -7.49
CA ILE A 48 6.64 26.85 -6.59
C ILE A 48 6.51 27.39 -5.17
N VAL A 49 7.54 28.04 -4.62
CA VAL A 49 7.53 28.61 -3.26
C VAL A 49 6.42 29.64 -3.12
N GLN A 50 6.24 30.50 -4.14
CA GLN A 50 5.17 31.48 -4.13
C GLN A 50 3.78 30.82 -4.20
N GLN A 51 3.61 29.77 -5.00
CA GLN A 51 2.38 28.99 -5.03
C GLN A 51 2.09 28.28 -3.70
N LEU A 52 3.11 27.75 -3.02
CA LEU A 52 3.02 27.15 -1.68
C LEU A 52 2.61 28.18 -0.63
N LYS A 53 3.15 29.40 -0.69
CA LYS A 53 2.73 30.51 0.18
C LYS A 53 1.25 30.84 0.02
N VAL A 54 0.76 30.95 -1.22
CA VAL A 54 -0.66 31.18 -1.53
C VAL A 54 -1.53 29.99 -1.08
N TYR A 55 -1.06 28.76 -1.27
CA TYR A 55 -1.73 27.56 -0.78
C TYR A 55 -1.86 27.55 0.76
N ASN A 56 -0.79 27.88 1.49
CA ASN A 56 -0.82 27.92 2.95
C ASN A 56 -1.76 29.01 3.49
N GLN A 57 -1.83 30.17 2.83
CA GLN A 57 -2.79 31.22 3.18
C GLN A 57 -4.24 30.75 3.01
N ARG A 58 -4.56 30.04 1.91
CA ARG A 58 -5.88 29.43 1.70
C ARG A 58 -6.21 28.41 2.78
N ARG A 59 -5.25 27.55 3.13
CA ARG A 59 -5.35 26.54 4.21
C ARG A 59 -5.69 27.18 5.56
N LYS A 60 -4.96 28.23 5.96
CA LYS A 60 -5.22 28.98 7.19
C LYS A 60 -6.58 29.69 7.18
N LYS A 61 -7.00 30.26 6.04
CA LYS A 61 -8.32 30.90 5.89
C LYS A 61 -9.45 29.87 6.03
N MET A 62 -9.27 28.67 5.47
CA MET A 62 -10.23 27.58 5.58
C MET A 62 -10.35 27.06 7.02
N MET A 63 -9.23 26.84 7.71
CA MET A 63 -9.24 26.44 9.13
C MET A 63 -10.09 27.41 9.98
N ARG A 64 -9.93 28.73 9.78
CA ARG A 64 -10.73 29.74 10.51
C ARG A 64 -12.24 29.61 10.26
N LYS A 65 -12.66 29.23 9.05
CA LYS A 65 -14.08 29.00 8.72
C LYS A 65 -14.63 27.76 9.39
N ILE A 66 -13.82 26.71 9.50
CA ILE A 66 -14.21 25.37 9.94
C ILE A 66 -14.10 25.21 11.46
N ARG A 67 -13.38 26.12 12.14
CA ARG A 67 -13.25 26.15 13.59
C ARG A 67 -14.62 26.08 14.28
N GLY A 68 -14.82 25.04 15.10
CA GLY A 68 -16.08 24.77 15.81
C GLY A 68 -17.12 23.98 15.00
N GLN A 69 -16.91 23.72 13.70
CA GLN A 69 -17.77 22.86 12.88
C GLN A 69 -17.31 21.41 12.85
N ILE A 70 -16.02 21.17 13.10
CA ILE A 70 -15.46 19.84 13.32
C ILE A 70 -15.40 19.62 14.82
N LYS A 71 -16.06 18.57 15.28
CA LYS A 71 -15.93 18.12 16.66
C LYS A 71 -14.69 17.26 16.80
N ILE A 72 -13.94 17.54 17.86
CA ILE A 72 -12.67 16.91 18.17
C ILE A 72 -12.85 16.12 19.45
N ILE A 73 -12.39 14.87 19.43
CA ILE A 73 -12.33 13.97 20.57
C ILE A 73 -10.87 13.96 21.03
N LYS A 74 -10.66 14.15 22.33
CA LYS A 74 -9.34 14.02 22.96
C LYS A 74 -9.16 12.59 23.43
N LEU A 75 -8.15 11.93 22.91
CA LEU A 75 -7.80 10.57 23.26
C LEU A 75 -6.93 10.58 24.51
N ARG A 76 -7.10 9.56 25.34
CA ARG A 76 -6.26 9.35 26.52
C ARG A 76 -5.14 8.40 26.17
N TYR A 77 -3.96 8.67 26.70
CA TYR A 77 -2.87 7.69 26.73
C TYR A 77 -3.17 6.70 27.85
N ASP A 78 -3.37 5.43 27.50
CA ASP A 78 -3.80 4.38 28.43
C ASP A 78 -3.17 3.04 28.07
N GLU A 79 -2.07 2.71 28.75
CA GLU A 79 -1.33 1.44 28.57
C GLU A 79 -2.18 0.21 28.87
N LYS A 80 -3.15 0.32 29.78
CA LYS A 80 -4.03 -0.81 30.11
C LYS A 80 -5.01 -1.06 28.98
N ALA A 81 -5.57 0.00 28.39
CA ALA A 81 -6.40 -0.10 27.20
C ALA A 81 -5.60 -0.60 25.98
N ALA A 82 -4.35 -0.16 25.85
CA ALA A 82 -3.44 -0.59 24.78
C ALA A 82 -2.96 -2.05 24.91
N GLY A 83 -2.98 -2.61 26.12
CA GLY A 83 -2.63 -4.00 26.39
C GLY A 83 -3.62 -5.05 25.86
N ILE A 84 -4.69 -4.64 25.16
CA ILE A 84 -5.59 -5.57 24.50
C ILE A 84 -4.90 -6.26 23.31
N ARG A 85 -5.46 -7.41 22.92
CA ARG A 85 -5.02 -8.11 21.73
C ARG A 85 -5.50 -7.40 20.47
N VAL A 86 -4.56 -6.95 19.65
CA VAL A 86 -4.79 -6.31 18.36
C VAL A 86 -4.25 -7.19 17.25
N VAL A 87 -5.01 -7.39 16.18
CA VAL A 87 -4.49 -7.92 14.92
C VAL A 87 -4.26 -6.76 13.96
N ALA A 88 -3.08 -6.70 13.36
CA ALA A 88 -2.79 -5.75 12.29
C ALA A 88 -2.30 -6.47 11.05
N SER A 89 -2.65 -5.95 9.88
CA SER A 89 -2.30 -6.58 8.59
C SER A 89 -1.96 -5.55 7.52
N ASP A 90 -0.95 -5.84 6.72
CA ASP A 90 -0.53 -5.06 5.56
C ASP A 90 -0.31 -5.95 4.34
N ALA A 91 -0.21 -5.37 3.15
CA ALA A 91 0.16 -6.05 1.92
C ALA A 91 1.12 -5.21 1.08
N GLY A 92 2.13 -5.88 0.51
CA GLY A 92 3.12 -5.28 -0.37
C GLY A 92 3.14 -5.95 -1.72
N ASN A 93 3.43 -5.17 -2.76
CA ASN A 93 3.54 -5.65 -4.13
C ASN A 93 4.60 -4.88 -4.92
N ASN A 94 5.32 -5.59 -5.80
CA ASN A 94 6.40 -5.02 -6.61
C ASN A 94 6.81 -5.93 -7.77
N GLY A 95 5.85 -6.36 -8.60
CA GLY A 95 6.10 -7.21 -9.76
C GLY A 95 6.90 -6.49 -10.86
N VAL A 96 7.44 -7.29 -11.77
CA VAL A 96 8.40 -6.84 -12.79
C VAL A 96 7.79 -6.92 -14.18
N ASP A 97 7.97 -5.86 -14.97
CA ASP A 97 7.55 -5.83 -16.37
C ASP A 97 8.70 -6.26 -17.29
N LEU A 98 8.54 -7.43 -17.92
CA LEU A 98 9.43 -7.93 -18.95
C LEU A 98 8.85 -7.61 -20.32
N ARG A 99 9.71 -7.55 -21.34
CA ARG A 99 9.31 -7.30 -22.74
C ARG A 99 8.20 -8.24 -23.22
N SER A 100 8.17 -9.46 -22.68
CA SER A 100 7.21 -10.49 -23.10
C SER A 100 6.03 -10.69 -22.15
N ALA A 101 6.14 -10.25 -20.90
CA ALA A 101 5.15 -10.52 -19.86
C ALA A 101 5.42 -9.74 -18.58
N TYR A 102 4.37 -9.58 -17.77
CA TYR A 102 4.49 -9.13 -16.39
C TYR A 102 4.58 -10.29 -15.40
N LEU A 103 5.51 -10.20 -14.47
CA LEU A 103 5.73 -11.18 -13.40
C LEU A 103 5.30 -10.60 -12.05
N PRO A 104 4.08 -10.88 -11.56
CA PRO A 104 3.61 -10.33 -10.29
C PRO A 104 4.43 -10.85 -9.11
N LEU A 105 4.64 -9.97 -8.14
CA LEU A 105 5.28 -10.25 -6.86
C LEU A 105 4.52 -9.49 -5.77
N TYR A 106 3.72 -10.22 -5.00
CA TYR A 106 2.95 -9.64 -3.91
C TYR A 106 2.92 -10.59 -2.72
N ALA A 107 2.77 -10.02 -1.53
CA ALA A 107 2.69 -10.76 -0.27
C ALA A 107 1.88 -9.95 0.75
N SER A 108 1.39 -10.64 1.77
CA SER A 108 0.69 -10.02 2.88
C SER A 108 1.05 -10.73 4.18
N ALA A 109 1.04 -9.97 5.28
CA ALA A 109 1.32 -10.46 6.61
C ALA A 109 0.29 -9.90 7.61
N ALA A 110 -0.09 -10.73 8.56
CA ALA A 110 -0.90 -10.35 9.70
C ALA A 110 -0.18 -10.72 10.99
N VAL A 111 -0.11 -9.77 11.91
CA VAL A 111 0.52 -9.93 13.22
C VAL A 111 -0.53 -9.75 14.30
N ALA A 112 -0.41 -10.50 15.39
CA ALA A 112 -1.13 -10.22 16.62
C ALA A 112 -0.18 -9.59 17.64
N ALA A 113 -0.64 -8.57 18.36
CA ALA A 113 0.13 -7.88 19.38
C ALA A 113 -0.71 -7.62 20.63
N GLU A 114 -0.07 -7.57 21.79
CA GLU A 114 -0.61 -7.07 23.05
C GLU A 114 0.31 -5.94 23.54
N GLY A 115 -0.17 -4.69 23.48
CA GLY A 115 0.68 -3.51 23.65
C GLY A 115 1.84 -3.45 22.63
N TRP A 116 3.07 -3.44 23.14
CA TRP A 116 4.31 -3.33 22.36
C TRP A 116 4.96 -4.69 22.05
N LYS A 117 4.22 -5.79 22.16
CA LYS A 117 4.76 -7.15 21.99
C LYS A 117 3.95 -7.95 20.99
N ILE A 118 4.64 -8.51 19.99
CA ILE A 118 4.06 -9.49 19.07
C ILE A 118 3.81 -10.80 19.80
N ILE A 119 2.61 -11.36 19.62
CA ILE A 119 2.19 -12.62 20.21
C ILE A 119 2.05 -13.68 19.11
N GLY A 120 2.81 -14.76 19.25
CA GLY A 120 2.83 -15.85 18.27
C GLY A 120 3.56 -15.52 16.96
N GLU A 121 3.54 -16.49 16.05
CA GLU A 121 4.15 -16.34 14.72
C GLU A 121 3.18 -15.61 13.78
N PRO A 122 3.64 -14.62 12.99
CA PRO A 122 2.77 -13.95 12.03
C PRO A 122 2.18 -14.91 10.98
N VAL A 123 0.99 -14.59 10.49
CA VAL A 123 0.39 -15.29 9.35
C VAL A 123 0.90 -14.62 8.08
N PHE A 124 1.45 -15.41 7.16
CA PHE A 124 1.98 -14.91 5.89
C PHE A 124 1.32 -15.61 4.72
N LYS A 125 1.08 -14.85 3.65
CA LYS A 125 0.69 -15.41 2.36
C LYS A 125 1.47 -14.72 1.25
N ALA A 126 2.14 -15.53 0.43
CA ALA A 126 2.74 -15.06 -0.80
C ALA A 126 1.74 -15.22 -1.96
N GLY A 127 1.82 -14.31 -2.92
CA GLY A 127 1.06 -14.39 -4.15
C GLY A 127 1.44 -15.58 -5.01
N GLU A 128 0.47 -16.06 -5.80
CA GLU A 128 0.72 -17.14 -6.74
C GLU A 128 1.73 -16.70 -7.82
N PRO A 129 2.78 -17.51 -8.09
CA PRO A 129 3.70 -17.23 -9.18
C PRO A 129 2.99 -17.39 -10.51
N ALA A 130 2.98 -16.34 -11.33
CA ALA A 130 2.32 -16.32 -12.64
C ALA A 130 3.14 -15.55 -13.67
N VAL A 131 2.77 -15.71 -14.94
CA VAL A 131 3.30 -14.97 -16.09
C VAL A 131 2.09 -14.37 -16.83
N TRP A 132 2.03 -13.04 -16.93
CA TRP A 132 0.91 -12.34 -17.58
C TRP A 132 1.37 -11.73 -18.89
N THR A 133 1.05 -12.37 -20.02
CA THR A 133 1.51 -11.97 -21.35
C THR A 133 0.66 -10.89 -22.02
N ASP A 134 -0.60 -10.74 -21.60
CA ASP A 134 -1.62 -9.92 -22.27
C ASP A 134 -2.50 -9.11 -21.30
N GLU A 135 -2.07 -8.97 -20.05
CA GLU A 135 -2.85 -8.24 -19.05
C GLU A 135 -2.77 -6.72 -19.25
N PHE A 136 -3.93 -6.05 -19.32
CA PHE A 136 -4.05 -4.64 -19.67
C PHE A 136 -3.61 -3.71 -18.54
N ARG A 137 -3.81 -4.13 -17.28
CA ARG A 137 -3.56 -3.33 -16.06
C ARG A 137 -2.88 -4.18 -14.99
N THR A 138 -1.66 -4.60 -15.32
CA THR A 138 -0.85 -5.52 -14.52
C THR A 138 -0.67 -5.04 -13.08
N LYS A 139 -0.25 -3.79 -12.87
CA LYS A 139 -0.01 -3.22 -11.54
C LYS A 139 -1.29 -3.17 -10.70
N GLU A 140 -2.43 -2.83 -11.30
CA GLU A 140 -3.70 -2.81 -10.58
C GLU A 140 -4.26 -4.20 -10.29
N ARG A 141 -4.10 -5.16 -11.21
CA ARG A 141 -4.44 -6.56 -10.94
C ARG A 141 -3.59 -7.13 -9.81
N GLU A 142 -2.29 -6.84 -9.81
CA GLU A 142 -1.39 -7.23 -8.73
C GLU A 142 -1.81 -6.60 -7.40
N SER A 143 -2.14 -5.31 -7.39
CA SER A 143 -2.59 -4.61 -6.18
C SER A 143 -3.92 -5.17 -5.66
N LEU A 144 -4.81 -5.58 -6.57
CA LEU A 144 -6.08 -6.24 -6.26
C LEU A 144 -5.88 -7.64 -5.66
N LEU A 145 -4.90 -8.40 -6.15
CA LEU A 145 -4.52 -9.71 -5.61
C LEU A 145 -3.81 -9.58 -4.25
N ALA A 146 -2.97 -8.56 -4.08
CA ALA A 146 -2.36 -8.20 -2.80
C ALA A 146 -3.44 -7.87 -1.74
N ALA A 147 -4.43 -7.05 -2.11
CA ALA A 147 -5.57 -6.76 -1.24
C ALA A 147 -6.39 -8.02 -0.92
N LYS A 148 -6.59 -8.93 -1.89
CA LYS A 148 -7.30 -10.21 -1.68
C LYS A 148 -6.63 -11.02 -0.58
N ILE A 149 -5.32 -11.26 -0.71
CA ILE A 149 -4.59 -12.06 0.27
C ILE A 149 -4.55 -11.34 1.63
N GLN A 150 -4.52 -10.00 1.67
CA GLN A 150 -4.64 -9.24 2.91
C GLN A 150 -5.96 -9.55 3.62
N TYR A 151 -7.10 -9.43 2.94
CA TYR A 151 -8.40 -9.75 3.53
C TYR A 151 -8.45 -11.20 4.05
N GLU A 152 -7.95 -12.15 3.27
CA GLU A 152 -7.95 -13.57 3.63
C GLU A 152 -7.08 -13.85 4.87
N ILE A 153 -5.86 -13.31 4.95
CA ILE A 153 -5.00 -13.55 6.12
C ILE A 153 -5.46 -12.78 7.35
N THR A 154 -6.09 -11.60 7.18
CA THR A 154 -6.66 -10.86 8.30
C THR A 154 -7.82 -11.65 8.89
N GLU A 155 -8.64 -12.27 8.04
CA GLU A 155 -9.73 -13.14 8.50
C GLU A 155 -9.17 -14.36 9.24
N GLU A 156 -8.19 -15.06 8.66
CA GLU A 156 -7.50 -16.18 9.32
C GLU A 156 -6.89 -15.76 10.67
N ALA A 157 -6.28 -14.57 10.73
CA ALA A 157 -5.72 -13.99 11.95
C ALA A 157 -6.79 -13.72 13.01
N VAL A 158 -7.95 -13.19 12.60
CA VAL A 158 -9.09 -12.96 13.50
C VAL A 158 -9.61 -14.27 14.07
N GLU A 159 -9.73 -15.31 13.24
CA GLU A 159 -10.17 -16.63 13.67
C GLU A 159 -9.18 -17.31 14.61
N ARG A 160 -7.87 -17.16 14.33
CA ARG A 160 -6.78 -17.79 15.08
C ARG A 160 -6.57 -17.14 16.45
N TRP A 161 -6.61 -15.81 16.51
CA TRP A 161 -6.18 -15.06 17.69
C TRP A 161 -7.30 -14.40 18.47
N GLU A 162 -8.52 -14.33 17.92
CA GLU A 162 -9.69 -13.72 18.57
C GLU A 162 -9.36 -12.34 19.18
N PRO A 163 -8.88 -11.37 18.36
CA PRO A 163 -8.48 -10.07 18.85
C PRO A 163 -9.66 -9.24 19.37
N LYS A 164 -9.35 -8.19 20.12
CA LYS A 164 -10.30 -7.16 20.54
C LYS A 164 -10.35 -5.98 19.59
N LEU A 165 -9.40 -5.87 18.66
CA LEU A 165 -9.35 -4.85 17.61
C LEU A 165 -8.61 -5.37 16.39
N VAL A 166 -9.10 -5.04 15.20
CA VAL A 166 -8.41 -5.26 13.93
C VAL A 166 -8.01 -3.93 13.31
N VAL A 167 -6.72 -3.76 12.99
CA VAL A 167 -6.16 -2.59 12.30
C VAL A 167 -5.69 -3.00 10.92
N PHE A 168 -6.43 -2.59 9.90
CA PHE A 168 -6.15 -2.92 8.51
C PHE A 168 -5.35 -1.79 7.86
N ASP A 169 -4.16 -2.04 7.31
CA ASP A 169 -3.40 -1.00 6.60
C ASP A 169 -4.12 -0.62 5.30
N GLY A 170 -4.42 0.68 5.14
CA GLY A 170 -5.22 1.19 4.04
C GLY A 170 -6.71 1.37 4.38
N THR A 171 -7.53 1.52 3.34
CA THR A 171 -8.98 1.67 3.46
C THR A 171 -9.66 0.30 3.42
N LEU A 172 -10.72 0.11 4.20
CA LEU A 172 -11.52 -1.13 4.17
C LEU A 172 -12.25 -1.27 2.83
N ALA A 173 -12.72 -0.15 2.29
CA ALA A 173 -13.22 -0.07 0.93
C ALA A 173 -12.06 -0.08 -0.06
N MET A 174 -12.10 -0.99 -1.03
CA MET A 174 -11.14 -1.02 -2.13
C MET A 174 -11.15 0.29 -2.92
N HIS A 175 -9.96 0.69 -3.39
CA HIS A 175 -9.82 1.84 -4.26
C HIS A 175 -10.57 1.60 -5.60
N PHE A 176 -11.32 2.59 -6.08
CA PHE A 176 -12.19 2.42 -7.27
C PHE A 176 -11.42 2.03 -8.54
N TRP A 177 -10.14 2.43 -8.67
CA TRP A 177 -9.27 2.02 -9.77
C TRP A 177 -9.05 0.51 -9.87
N LEU A 178 -9.22 -0.24 -8.77
CA LEU A 178 -9.06 -1.69 -8.75
C LEU A 178 -10.30 -2.41 -9.30
N LEU A 179 -11.43 -1.71 -9.46
CA LEU A 179 -12.64 -2.31 -10.01
C LEU A 179 -12.51 -2.53 -11.53
N PRO A 180 -13.10 -3.61 -12.07
CA PRO A 180 -13.08 -3.89 -13.50
C PRO A 180 -13.75 -2.77 -14.29
N ILE A 181 -13.15 -2.40 -15.42
CA ILE A 181 -13.68 -1.44 -16.38
C ILE A 181 -14.08 -2.15 -17.68
N GLN A 182 -14.66 -1.40 -18.63
CA GLN A 182 -14.88 -1.92 -19.97
C GLN A 182 -13.52 -2.30 -20.59
N GLY A 183 -13.39 -3.53 -21.08
CA GLY A 183 -12.12 -4.08 -21.58
C GLY A 183 -11.31 -4.91 -20.56
N SER A 184 -11.68 -4.94 -19.27
CA SER A 184 -11.01 -5.85 -18.32
C SER A 184 -11.19 -7.33 -18.71
N THR A 185 -10.09 -8.09 -18.61
CA THR A 185 -10.01 -9.53 -18.91
C THR A 185 -10.97 -10.35 -18.05
N GLY A 186 -11.28 -11.57 -18.50
CA GLY A 186 -12.10 -12.52 -17.73
C GLY A 186 -11.50 -12.81 -16.35
N ASP A 187 -10.17 -12.96 -16.30
CA ASP A 187 -9.43 -13.23 -15.08
C ASP A 187 -9.43 -12.04 -14.13
N TYR A 188 -9.18 -10.81 -14.63
CA TYR A 188 -9.27 -9.61 -13.79
C TYR A 188 -10.66 -9.49 -13.14
N ARG A 189 -11.73 -9.76 -13.91
CA ARG A 189 -13.11 -9.73 -13.39
C ARG A 189 -13.35 -10.83 -12.35
N LYS A 190 -12.75 -12.01 -12.52
CA LYS A 190 -12.82 -13.10 -11.54
C LYS A 190 -12.10 -12.69 -10.26
N ASP A 191 -10.85 -12.25 -10.38
CA ASP A 191 -10.01 -11.81 -9.27
C ASP A 191 -10.72 -10.70 -8.48
N SER A 192 -11.33 -9.72 -9.15
CA SER A 192 -12.09 -8.66 -8.47
C SER A 192 -13.30 -9.18 -7.69
N ARG A 193 -14.04 -10.16 -8.24
CA ARG A 193 -15.18 -10.77 -7.52
C ARG A 193 -14.71 -11.55 -6.31
N ASP A 194 -13.58 -12.25 -6.43
CA ASP A 194 -12.99 -13.03 -5.34
C ASP A 194 -12.43 -12.11 -4.25
N THR A 195 -11.78 -11.00 -4.61
CA THR A 195 -11.34 -9.98 -3.65
C THR A 195 -12.51 -9.34 -2.93
N LEU A 196 -13.58 -8.96 -3.64
CA LEU A 196 -14.81 -8.44 -3.01
C LEU A 196 -15.41 -9.45 -2.03
N ARG A 197 -15.38 -10.74 -2.38
CA ARG A 197 -15.86 -11.81 -1.50
C ARG A 197 -15.02 -11.90 -0.23
N ALA A 198 -13.69 -11.91 -0.34
CA ALA A 198 -12.79 -11.93 0.81
C ALA A 198 -12.99 -10.69 1.72
N ALA A 199 -13.13 -9.51 1.12
CA ALA A 199 -13.39 -8.27 1.87
C ALA A 199 -14.70 -8.33 2.67
N VAL A 200 -15.79 -8.77 2.03
CA VAL A 200 -17.09 -8.93 2.69
C VAL A 200 -17.04 -10.03 3.76
N SER A 201 -16.32 -11.13 3.50
CA SER A 201 -16.13 -12.22 4.47
C SER A 201 -15.48 -11.70 5.74
N LEU A 202 -14.32 -11.03 5.63
CA LEU A 202 -13.65 -10.41 6.77
C LEU A 202 -14.55 -9.46 7.54
N LEU A 203 -15.22 -8.53 6.86
CA LEU A 203 -16.10 -7.54 7.51
C LEU A 203 -17.26 -8.22 8.24
N ASN A 204 -17.86 -9.25 7.63
CA ASN A 204 -18.93 -10.02 8.24
C ASN A 204 -18.42 -10.84 9.43
N THR A 205 -17.26 -11.48 9.32
CA THR A 205 -16.62 -12.25 10.40
C THR A 205 -16.33 -11.37 11.61
N CYS A 206 -15.76 -10.17 11.40
CA CYS A 206 -15.55 -9.20 12.47
C CYS A 206 -16.87 -8.73 13.09
N TYR A 207 -17.89 -8.45 12.27
CA TYR A 207 -19.22 -8.03 12.75
C TYR A 207 -19.91 -9.11 13.59
N MET A 208 -19.95 -10.35 13.11
CA MET A 208 -20.58 -11.48 13.80
C MET A 208 -19.89 -11.84 15.12
N ARG A 209 -18.59 -11.57 15.24
CA ARG A 209 -17.80 -11.78 16.46
C ARG A 209 -17.74 -10.56 17.37
N ASP A 210 -18.43 -9.47 17.02
CA ASP A 210 -18.40 -8.20 17.73
C ASP A 210 -16.97 -7.60 17.90
N ILE A 211 -16.13 -7.80 16.88
CA ILE A 211 -14.75 -7.30 16.83
C ILE A 211 -14.72 -6.02 15.98
N PRO A 212 -14.28 -4.89 16.54
CA PRO A 212 -14.13 -3.66 15.76
C PRO A 212 -12.98 -3.81 14.75
N ILE A 213 -13.21 -3.33 13.53
CA ILE A 213 -12.20 -3.24 12.47
C ILE A 213 -12.09 -1.80 11.99
N VAL A 214 -10.86 -1.32 11.83
CA VAL A 214 -10.56 0.02 11.33
C VAL A 214 -9.54 -0.04 10.20
N GLY A 215 -9.85 0.63 9.10
CA GLY A 215 -8.87 0.93 8.05
C GLY A 215 -8.01 2.11 8.45
N PHE A 216 -6.69 1.94 8.48
CA PHE A 216 -5.72 2.97 8.83
C PHE A 216 -4.95 3.42 7.59
N ALA A 217 -5.31 4.57 7.02
CA ALA A 217 -4.75 5.06 5.77
C ALA A 217 -3.69 6.16 6.00
N LYS A 218 -2.41 5.82 5.72
CA LYS A 218 -1.24 6.71 5.80
C LYS A 218 -1.24 7.83 4.75
N ARG A 219 -1.69 7.51 3.54
CA ARG A 219 -1.57 8.38 2.36
C ARG A 219 -2.91 8.62 1.70
N THR A 220 -3.71 9.52 2.26
CA THR A 220 -4.99 9.88 1.64
C THR A 220 -4.88 11.13 0.76
N ARG A 221 -5.43 11.03 -0.46
CA ARG A 221 -5.65 12.17 -1.37
C ARG A 221 -7.10 12.66 -1.35
N VAL A 222 -7.90 12.16 -0.41
CA VAL A 222 -9.32 12.50 -0.27
C VAL A 222 -9.47 13.98 0.13
N ASN A 223 -10.53 14.59 -0.40
CA ASN A 223 -10.88 15.99 -0.26
C ASN A 223 -12.37 16.19 0.06
N HIS A 224 -13.04 15.20 0.68
CA HIS A 224 -14.49 15.25 0.91
C HIS A 224 -14.85 16.40 1.84
N LEU A 225 -14.07 16.58 2.91
CA LEU A 225 -14.26 17.64 3.88
C LEU A 225 -13.95 19.02 3.27
N CYS A 226 -12.79 19.17 2.64
CA CYS A 226 -12.39 20.41 1.98
C CYS A 226 -13.35 20.80 0.85
N ARG A 227 -13.85 19.84 0.07
CA ARG A 227 -14.89 20.06 -0.95
C ARG A 227 -16.20 20.56 -0.33
N LYS A 228 -16.64 19.98 0.79
CA LYS A 228 -17.83 20.44 1.53
C LYS A 228 -17.69 21.89 1.99
N PHE A 229 -16.47 22.34 2.30
CA PHE A 229 -16.18 23.71 2.71
C PHE A 229 -15.73 24.64 1.57
N GLY A 230 -15.85 24.20 0.31
CA GLY A 230 -15.68 25.03 -0.87
C GLY A 230 -14.26 25.08 -1.46
N ASP A 231 -13.34 24.19 -1.08
CA ASP A 231 -12.03 24.04 -1.74
C ASP A 231 -11.78 22.57 -2.16
N PRO A 232 -12.27 22.16 -3.34
CA PRO A 232 -12.10 20.80 -3.83
C PRO A 232 -10.65 20.49 -4.25
N LYS A 233 -9.72 21.46 -4.27
CA LYS A 233 -8.31 21.21 -4.63
C LYS A 233 -7.44 20.92 -3.42
N MET A 234 -7.95 21.13 -2.21
CA MET A 234 -7.24 20.89 -0.95
C MET A 234 -7.51 19.48 -0.44
N ARG A 235 -6.46 18.77 -0.03
CA ARG A 235 -6.59 17.46 0.65
C ARG A 235 -7.06 17.66 2.08
N ASP A 236 -7.87 16.74 2.57
CA ASP A 236 -8.41 16.82 3.94
C ASP A 236 -7.28 16.76 4.97
N THR A 237 -6.27 15.91 4.78
CA THR A 237 -5.10 15.81 5.68
C THR A 237 -4.30 17.09 5.78
N ALA A 238 -4.19 17.87 4.69
CA ALA A 238 -3.49 19.15 4.73
C ALA A 238 -4.22 20.16 5.64
N LEU A 239 -5.55 20.09 5.68
CA LEU A 239 -6.36 20.88 6.60
C LEU A 239 -6.31 20.32 8.02
N MET A 240 -6.46 19.01 8.20
CA MET A 240 -6.44 18.36 9.52
C MET A 240 -5.11 18.55 10.25
N ASP A 241 -4.00 18.66 9.51
CA ASP A 241 -2.68 19.01 10.05
C ASP A 241 -2.68 20.35 10.84
N LEU A 242 -3.56 21.29 10.48
CA LEU A 242 -3.74 22.55 11.22
C LEU A 242 -4.80 22.48 12.33
N VAL A 243 -5.66 21.45 12.31
CA VAL A 243 -6.83 21.34 13.20
C VAL A 243 -6.55 20.42 14.38
N LEU A 244 -5.91 19.28 14.14
CA LEU A 244 -5.67 18.24 15.14
C LEU A 244 -4.32 18.44 15.82
N ASN A 245 -4.35 18.46 17.15
CA ASN A 245 -3.17 18.30 17.99
C ASN A 245 -2.86 16.82 18.22
N LEU A 246 -1.68 16.52 18.74
CA LEU A 246 -1.30 15.17 19.11
C LEU A 246 -2.30 14.58 20.12
N GLY A 247 -2.74 13.34 19.89
CA GLY A 247 -3.72 12.67 20.73
C GLY A 247 -5.17 13.11 20.47
N GLU A 248 -5.44 13.78 19.34
CA GLU A 248 -6.80 14.18 18.96
C GLU A 248 -7.28 13.43 17.71
N CYS A 249 -8.58 13.12 17.68
CA CYS A 249 -9.27 12.65 16.48
C CYS A 249 -10.55 13.43 16.21
N THR A 250 -11.05 13.38 14.97
CA THR A 250 -12.34 13.99 14.61
C THR A 250 -13.47 13.01 14.88
N GLU A 251 -14.67 13.50 15.21
CA GLU A 251 -15.87 12.66 15.06
C GLU A 251 -15.99 12.16 13.61
N PRO A 252 -16.57 10.97 13.37
CA PRO A 252 -16.81 10.47 12.02
C PRO A 252 -17.73 11.43 11.24
N GLU A 253 -17.52 11.53 9.92
CA GLU A 253 -18.41 12.33 9.08
C GLU A 253 -19.88 11.89 9.22
N HIS A 254 -20.85 12.82 9.21
CA HIS A 254 -22.26 12.45 9.38
C HIS A 254 -22.86 11.56 8.29
N LYS A 255 -22.20 11.44 7.13
CA LYS A 255 -22.69 10.65 6.00
C LYS A 255 -21.66 9.57 5.67
N PRO A 256 -22.12 8.32 5.45
CA PRO A 256 -21.22 7.29 4.98
C PRO A 256 -20.71 7.61 3.58
N THR A 257 -19.54 7.07 3.25
CA THR A 257 -19.01 7.06 1.90
C THR A 257 -20.05 6.41 0.97
N ARG A 258 -20.28 7.06 -0.18
CA ARG A 258 -21.20 6.57 -1.21
C ARG A 258 -20.43 6.41 -2.51
N GLY A 259 -20.87 5.46 -3.33
CA GLY A 259 -20.35 5.33 -4.68
C GLY A 259 -20.46 3.91 -5.21
N TYR A 260 -19.95 3.74 -6.43
CA TYR A 260 -19.96 2.48 -7.14
C TYR A 260 -19.28 1.35 -6.36
N VAL A 261 -18.17 1.64 -5.66
CA VAL A 261 -17.47 0.66 -4.81
C VAL A 261 -18.40 0.10 -3.75
N ILE A 262 -19.06 0.96 -2.98
CA ILE A 262 -19.94 0.55 -1.87
C ILE A 262 -21.12 -0.29 -2.37
N ASN A 263 -21.68 0.05 -3.53
CA ASN A 263 -22.74 -0.74 -4.14
C ASN A 263 -22.28 -2.15 -4.53
N ASN A 264 -21.02 -2.32 -4.96
CA ASN A 264 -20.45 -3.64 -5.23
C ASN A 264 -20.28 -4.45 -3.93
N TYR A 265 -19.87 -3.83 -2.82
CA TYR A 265 -19.81 -4.49 -1.52
C TYR A 265 -21.20 -4.95 -1.06
N ARG A 266 -22.22 -4.09 -1.17
CA ARG A 266 -23.60 -4.45 -0.79
C ARG A 266 -24.15 -5.61 -1.60
N LYS A 267 -24.02 -5.55 -2.93
CA LYS A 267 -24.42 -6.64 -3.81
C LYS A 267 -23.67 -7.93 -3.48
N LYS A 268 -22.36 -7.85 -3.21
CA LYS A 268 -21.57 -9.01 -2.83
C LYS A 268 -22.01 -9.58 -1.47
N ALA A 269 -22.36 -8.73 -0.51
CA ALA A 269 -22.89 -9.16 0.78
C ALA A 269 -24.24 -9.88 0.66
N GLU A 270 -25.12 -9.40 -0.22
CA GLU A 270 -26.38 -10.09 -0.55
C GLU A 270 -26.10 -11.48 -1.16
N GLU A 271 -25.18 -11.55 -2.14
CA GLU A 271 -24.75 -12.83 -2.75
C GLU A 271 -24.09 -13.78 -1.74
N PHE A 272 -23.41 -13.23 -0.73
CA PHE A 272 -22.75 -13.99 0.33
C PHE A 272 -23.72 -14.47 1.42
N GLY A 273 -25.00 -14.04 1.37
CA GLY A 273 -26.03 -14.45 2.31
C GLY A 273 -26.09 -13.62 3.60
N VAL A 274 -25.47 -12.42 3.62
CA VAL A 274 -25.58 -11.51 4.76
C VAL A 274 -27.03 -10.98 4.84
N PRO A 275 -27.69 -11.04 6.01
CA PRO A 275 -29.04 -10.49 6.17
C PRO A 275 -29.13 -9.02 5.74
N SER A 276 -30.16 -8.65 4.97
CA SER A 276 -30.27 -7.30 4.36
C SER A 276 -30.21 -6.15 5.37
N HIS A 277 -30.63 -6.37 6.62
CA HIS A 277 -30.59 -5.36 7.69
C HIS A 277 -29.20 -5.19 8.33
N GLU A 278 -28.28 -6.14 8.10
CA GLU A 278 -26.89 -6.11 8.59
C GLU A 278 -25.93 -5.57 7.53
N ILE A 279 -26.25 -5.72 6.24
CA ILE A 279 -25.43 -5.24 5.13
C ILE A 279 -25.02 -3.76 5.28
N PRO A 280 -25.91 -2.81 5.63
CA PRO A 280 -25.51 -1.42 5.86
C PRO A 280 -24.49 -1.30 7.00
N LYS A 281 -24.61 -2.10 8.07
CA LYS A 281 -23.75 -2.02 9.25
C LYS A 281 -22.28 -2.27 8.91
N ILE A 282 -22.01 -3.19 7.98
CA ILE A 282 -20.64 -3.56 7.56
C ILE A 282 -20.16 -2.82 6.30
N THR A 283 -21.07 -2.26 5.48
CA THR A 283 -20.71 -1.62 4.19
C THR A 283 -20.81 -0.10 4.20
N ASN A 284 -21.48 0.50 5.17
CA ASN A 284 -21.47 1.95 5.35
C ASN A 284 -20.18 2.37 6.05
N PHE A 285 -19.20 2.80 5.27
CA PHE A 285 -17.94 3.29 5.82
C PHE A 285 -17.99 4.77 6.13
N TYR A 286 -17.36 5.16 7.22
CA TYR A 286 -17.27 6.51 7.72
C TYR A 286 -15.80 6.89 7.91
N SER A 287 -15.50 8.17 7.68
CA SER A 287 -14.13 8.68 7.82
C SER A 287 -13.99 9.50 9.09
N SER A 288 -12.92 9.23 9.83
CA SER A 288 -12.39 10.08 10.91
C SER A 288 -10.92 10.36 10.62
N TYR A 289 -10.36 11.39 11.23
CA TYR A 289 -8.93 11.70 11.16
C TYR A 289 -8.32 11.70 12.55
N ILE A 290 -7.14 11.11 12.70
CA ILE A 290 -6.45 10.98 13.98
C ILE A 290 -5.01 11.47 13.86
N ARG A 291 -4.50 12.16 14.89
CA ARG A 291 -3.09 12.52 15.00
C ARG A 291 -2.45 11.78 16.17
N THR A 292 -1.65 10.78 15.83
CA THR A 292 -1.00 9.88 16.79
C THR A 292 0.51 10.12 16.95
N GLY A 293 1.12 10.93 16.07
CA GLY A 293 2.54 11.30 16.14
C GLY A 293 2.81 12.69 15.57
N LEU A 294 4.09 12.99 15.35
CA LEU A 294 4.53 14.29 14.83
C LEU A 294 4.26 14.46 13.31
N THR A 295 3.93 13.37 12.62
CA THR A 295 3.58 13.34 11.20
C THR A 295 2.21 13.96 10.92
N THR A 296 1.86 14.06 9.63
CA THR A 296 0.53 14.47 9.19
C THR A 296 -0.54 13.50 9.73
N PRO A 297 -1.75 13.98 10.08
CA PRO A 297 -2.81 13.10 10.55
C PRO A 297 -3.18 11.97 9.58
N PHE A 298 -3.58 10.84 10.15
CA PHE A 298 -4.03 9.64 9.46
C PHE A 298 -5.54 9.67 9.24
N ARG A 299 -6.02 8.97 8.22
CA ARG A 299 -7.46 8.73 8.03
C ARG A 299 -7.82 7.36 8.58
N LEU A 300 -8.83 7.33 9.43
CA LEU A 300 -9.51 6.13 9.89
C LEU A 300 -10.75 5.90 9.03
N GLU A 301 -10.96 4.68 8.55
CA GLU A 301 -12.18 4.25 7.88
C GLU A 301 -12.86 3.17 8.72
N LEU A 302 -14.08 3.46 9.19
CA LEU A 302 -14.82 2.61 10.12
C LEU A 302 -16.14 2.16 9.49
N PRO A 303 -16.53 0.88 9.61
CA PRO A 303 -17.90 0.46 9.36
C PRO A 303 -18.87 1.10 10.37
N GLU A 304 -20.15 1.16 10.04
CA GLU A 304 -21.19 1.77 10.88
C GLU A 304 -21.28 1.16 12.28
N TYR A 305 -21.09 -0.15 12.41
CA TYR A 305 -21.13 -0.82 13.71
C TYR A 305 -19.94 -0.50 14.64
N CYS A 306 -18.90 0.19 14.14
CA CYS A 306 -17.71 0.55 14.90
C CYS A 306 -17.73 2.02 15.38
N LEU A 307 -18.74 2.81 15.03
CA LEU A 307 -18.73 4.26 15.27
C LEU A 307 -18.76 4.64 16.76
N ASP A 308 -19.49 3.88 17.56
CA ASP A 308 -19.58 4.05 19.01
C ASP A 308 -18.30 3.66 19.75
N ARG A 309 -17.40 2.92 19.09
CA ARG A 309 -16.09 2.49 19.62
C ARG A 309 -14.92 3.35 19.16
N LEU A 310 -15.16 4.47 18.47
CA LEU A 310 -14.08 5.32 17.94
C LEU A 310 -13.09 5.78 19.03
N GLU A 311 -13.58 6.15 20.22
CA GLU A 311 -12.71 6.62 21.31
C GLU A 311 -11.80 5.50 21.81
N GLU A 312 -12.34 4.29 22.00
CA GLU A 312 -11.57 3.09 22.39
C GLU A 312 -10.50 2.75 21.34
N ILE A 313 -10.92 2.65 20.07
CA ILE A 313 -10.03 2.40 18.93
C ILE A 313 -8.93 3.47 18.89
N GLY A 314 -9.31 4.75 18.98
CA GLY A 314 -8.39 5.87 18.95
C GLY A 314 -7.37 5.83 20.08
N THR A 315 -7.79 5.51 21.30
CA THR A 315 -6.88 5.39 22.46
C THR A 315 -5.87 4.26 22.28
N VAL A 316 -6.28 3.10 21.77
CA VAL A 316 -5.35 1.99 21.47
C VAL A 316 -4.35 2.38 20.40
N LEU A 317 -4.83 2.96 19.29
CA LEU A 317 -3.96 3.42 18.20
C LEU A 317 -2.97 4.48 18.69
N PHE A 318 -3.43 5.49 19.42
CA PHE A 318 -2.58 6.57 19.93
C PHE A 318 -1.53 6.07 20.93
N THR A 319 -1.93 5.22 21.87
CA THR A 319 -1.02 4.74 22.92
C THR A 319 0.06 3.81 22.36
N THR A 320 -0.27 3.02 21.33
CA THR A 320 0.67 2.09 20.68
C THR A 320 1.42 2.71 19.50
N SER A 321 1.23 4.00 19.22
CA SER A 321 1.90 4.68 18.10
C SER A 321 3.32 5.11 18.45
N GLU A 322 4.25 4.86 17.54
CA GLU A 322 5.60 5.44 17.64
C GLU A 322 5.55 6.95 17.35
N GLU A 323 6.14 7.78 18.22
CA GLU A 323 6.05 9.24 18.11
C GLU A 323 6.62 9.79 16.79
N ALA A 324 7.70 9.17 16.28
CA ALA A 324 8.44 9.62 15.10
C ALA A 324 7.64 9.48 13.79
N ASN A 325 6.97 8.34 13.58
CA ASN A 325 6.21 8.05 12.36
C ASN A 325 4.69 8.15 12.57
N GLY A 326 4.21 8.12 13.82
CA GLY A 326 2.81 8.13 14.21
C GLY A 326 2.07 6.81 13.97
N MET A 327 2.73 5.74 13.57
CA MET A 327 2.07 4.47 13.26
C MET A 327 1.95 3.57 14.49
N PRO A 328 0.80 2.92 14.69
CA PRO A 328 0.63 1.90 15.73
C PRO A 328 1.65 0.75 15.57
N PHE A 329 2.19 0.27 16.67
CA PHE A 329 3.24 -0.75 16.73
C PHE A 329 2.91 -1.98 15.87
N ALA A 330 1.74 -2.59 16.08
CA ALA A 330 1.33 -3.77 15.32
C ALA A 330 1.26 -3.51 13.80
N LEU A 331 0.82 -2.32 13.40
CA LEU A 331 0.76 -1.94 12.00
C LEU A 331 2.16 -1.71 11.40
N ASN A 332 3.08 -1.12 12.17
CA ASN A 332 4.46 -0.93 11.77
C ASN A 332 5.19 -2.28 11.58
N GLU A 333 4.93 -3.24 12.46
CA GLU A 333 5.47 -4.60 12.35
C GLU A 333 4.91 -5.34 11.13
N ALA A 334 3.60 -5.21 10.85
CA ALA A 334 3.01 -5.76 9.63
C ALA A 334 3.64 -5.14 8.36
N ASP A 335 3.76 -3.80 8.29
CA ASP A 335 4.37 -3.07 7.17
C ASP A 335 5.83 -3.48 6.93
N ARG A 336 6.60 -3.67 8.01
CA ARG A 336 7.99 -4.12 7.91
C ARG A 336 8.11 -5.52 7.29
N LEU A 337 7.19 -6.41 7.64
CA LEU A 337 7.18 -7.80 7.18
C LEU A 337 6.73 -7.97 5.73
N THR A 338 5.88 -7.07 5.23
CA THR A 338 5.27 -7.11 3.89
C THR A 338 6.04 -6.30 2.87
N LYS A 339 7.07 -5.58 3.29
CA LYS A 339 7.84 -4.66 2.45
C LYS A 339 8.56 -5.40 1.31
N VAL A 340 7.87 -5.52 0.17
CA VAL A 340 8.46 -6.01 -1.08
C VAL A 340 9.26 -4.89 -1.73
N THR A 341 10.51 -4.72 -1.30
CA THR A 341 11.39 -3.68 -1.85
C THR A 341 11.79 -3.97 -3.29
N THR A 342 12.31 -2.95 -3.99
CA THR A 342 12.91 -3.14 -5.32
C THR A 342 14.09 -4.09 -5.27
N SER A 343 14.83 -4.15 -4.16
CA SER A 343 15.89 -5.12 -3.95
C SER A 343 15.36 -6.57 -3.95
N VAL A 344 14.24 -6.84 -3.26
CA VAL A 344 13.60 -8.17 -3.27
C VAL A 344 13.13 -8.54 -4.68
N SER A 345 12.52 -7.57 -5.38
CA SER A 345 12.10 -7.76 -6.77
C SER A 345 13.29 -8.08 -7.70
N ASN A 346 14.41 -7.36 -7.57
CA ASN A 346 15.64 -7.62 -8.32
C ASN A 346 16.22 -9.00 -8.03
N ILE A 347 16.30 -9.40 -6.75
CA ILE A 347 16.81 -10.73 -6.36
C ILE A 347 15.98 -11.82 -7.03
N ARG A 348 14.65 -11.68 -7.04
CA ARG A 348 13.77 -12.62 -7.74
C ARG A 348 14.05 -12.65 -9.24
N THR A 349 14.21 -11.49 -9.88
CA THR A 349 14.55 -11.41 -11.31
C THR A 349 15.88 -12.08 -11.62
N LEU A 350 16.91 -11.85 -10.81
CA LEU A 350 18.22 -12.50 -10.95
C LEU A 350 18.12 -14.02 -10.76
N MET A 351 17.30 -14.49 -9.83
CA MET A 351 17.04 -15.92 -9.65
C MET A 351 16.33 -16.53 -10.88
N ILE A 352 15.37 -15.81 -11.47
CA ILE A 352 14.70 -16.24 -12.71
C ILE A 352 15.71 -16.37 -13.85
N TYR A 353 16.58 -15.37 -14.02
CA TYR A 353 17.63 -15.40 -15.03
C TYR A 353 18.62 -16.56 -14.81
N SER A 354 19.05 -16.78 -13.57
CA SER A 354 19.93 -17.90 -13.22
C SER A 354 19.29 -19.24 -13.56
N LYS A 355 18.02 -19.44 -13.20
CA LYS A 355 17.28 -20.67 -13.51
C LYS A 355 17.09 -20.85 -15.02
N ALA A 356 16.82 -19.78 -15.76
CA ALA A 356 16.72 -19.83 -17.22
C ALA A 356 18.04 -20.20 -17.89
N LEU A 357 19.17 -19.66 -17.41
CA LEU A 357 20.50 -20.05 -17.88
C LEU A 357 20.79 -21.53 -17.61
N ASP A 358 20.34 -22.07 -16.49
CA ASP A 358 20.47 -23.50 -16.21
C ASP A 358 19.63 -24.36 -17.18
N LEU A 359 18.46 -23.89 -17.61
CA LEU A 359 17.66 -24.57 -18.66
C LEU A 359 18.40 -24.56 -20.01
N VAL A 360 19.03 -23.43 -20.37
CA VAL A 360 19.86 -23.37 -21.59
C VAL A 360 21.03 -24.34 -21.51
N ARG A 361 21.71 -24.43 -20.36
CA ARG A 361 22.82 -25.36 -20.16
C ARG A 361 22.40 -26.83 -20.28
N LYS A 362 21.15 -27.15 -19.92
CA LYS A 362 20.56 -28.49 -20.07
C LYS A 362 20.04 -28.77 -21.48
N GLY A 363 20.03 -27.78 -22.37
CA GLY A 363 19.45 -27.89 -23.71
C GLY A 363 17.92 -27.90 -23.72
N GLU A 364 17.28 -27.47 -22.64
CA GLU A 364 15.81 -27.37 -22.52
C GLU A 364 15.27 -26.04 -23.05
N MET A 365 16.16 -25.06 -23.30
CA MET A 365 15.84 -23.73 -23.80
C MET A 365 16.97 -23.25 -24.70
N ASP A 366 16.66 -22.54 -25.78
CA ASP A 366 17.70 -21.98 -26.64
C ASP A 366 18.22 -20.66 -26.07
N MET A 367 19.49 -20.34 -26.35
CA MET A 367 20.11 -19.08 -25.91
C MET A 367 19.33 -17.83 -26.40
N GLN A 368 18.65 -17.93 -27.54
CA GLN A 368 17.84 -16.86 -28.10
C GLN A 368 16.55 -16.59 -27.31
N ASP A 369 16.00 -17.61 -26.65
CA ASP A 369 14.75 -17.51 -25.89
C ASP A 369 14.91 -16.64 -24.63
N LEU A 370 16.14 -16.39 -24.17
CA LEU A 370 16.42 -15.48 -23.05
C LEU A 370 15.97 -14.03 -23.33
N ARG A 371 15.71 -13.67 -24.59
CA ARG A 371 15.10 -12.37 -24.94
C ARG A 371 13.73 -12.16 -24.28
N LEU A 372 13.01 -13.24 -23.97
CA LEU A 372 11.73 -13.17 -23.23
C LEU A 372 11.90 -12.51 -21.85
N LEU A 373 13.09 -12.67 -21.26
CA LEU A 373 13.43 -12.16 -19.93
C LEU A 373 14.01 -10.75 -19.96
N ALA A 374 14.18 -10.13 -21.13
CA ALA A 374 14.63 -8.74 -21.17
C ALA A 374 13.60 -7.84 -20.48
N LEU A 375 14.03 -6.98 -19.56
CA LEU A 375 13.17 -5.97 -18.93
C LEU A 375 12.49 -5.09 -20.01
N GLN A 376 11.35 -4.50 -19.69
CA GLN A 376 10.71 -3.49 -20.54
C GLN A 376 11.52 -2.17 -20.52
N HIS A 377 11.49 -1.36 -21.59
CA HIS A 377 12.24 -0.09 -21.64
C HIS A 377 11.79 0.87 -20.52
N GLY A 378 12.73 1.38 -19.72
CA GLY A 378 12.45 2.27 -18.59
C GLY A 378 12.25 1.59 -17.23
N GLU A 379 12.20 0.25 -17.15
CA GLU A 379 12.20 -0.48 -15.87
C GLU A 379 13.62 -0.47 -15.26
N PRO A 380 13.82 0.16 -14.09
CA PRO A 380 15.15 0.31 -13.50
C PRO A 380 15.59 -0.93 -12.73
N TRP A 381 16.87 -1.27 -12.82
CA TRP A 381 17.50 -2.13 -11.82
C TRP A 381 17.88 -1.31 -10.60
N ALA A 382 17.33 -1.64 -9.42
CA ALA A 382 17.71 -0.98 -8.16
C ALA A 382 19.03 -1.45 -7.51
N ILE A 383 19.96 -2.05 -8.24
CA ILE A 383 21.34 -2.31 -7.73
C ILE A 383 22.28 -1.14 -8.09
N ASN A 384 21.75 -0.05 -8.64
CA ASN A 384 22.48 1.21 -8.79
C ASN A 384 22.47 2.08 -7.51
N ASP A 385 22.36 1.48 -6.31
CA ASP A 385 22.83 2.15 -5.10
C ASP A 385 24.36 2.04 -5.08
N GLY A 386 25.02 3.03 -5.70
CA GLY A 386 26.49 3.15 -5.75
C GLY A 386 27.16 3.14 -4.37
N GLU A 387 26.39 3.29 -3.28
CA GLU A 387 26.86 3.20 -1.89
C GLU A 387 27.09 1.75 -1.41
N TYR A 388 26.34 0.77 -1.91
CA TYR A 388 26.50 -0.63 -1.45
C TYR A 388 27.68 -1.34 -2.15
N LEU A 389 27.95 -0.98 -3.41
CA LEU A 389 29.11 -1.52 -4.14
C LEU A 389 30.42 -0.82 -3.75
N SER A 390 30.38 0.47 -3.38
CA SER A 390 31.56 1.19 -2.88
C SER A 390 31.99 0.73 -1.49
N SER A 391 31.07 0.35 -0.60
CA SER A 391 31.39 -0.22 0.73
C SER A 391 31.97 -1.64 0.68
N ILE A 392 31.64 -2.42 -0.35
CA ILE A 392 32.22 -3.76 -0.58
C ILE A 392 33.59 -3.67 -1.29
N SER A 393 33.84 -2.61 -2.07
CA SER A 393 35.11 -2.39 -2.77
C SER A 393 36.12 -1.54 -1.99
N SER A 394 35.72 -0.96 -0.85
CA SER A 394 36.61 -0.26 0.10
C SER A 394 36.97 -1.11 1.32
N GLY A 395 36.92 -2.44 1.19
CA GLY A 395 37.54 -3.36 2.13
C GLY A 395 39.07 -3.29 2.09
N GLU A 396 39.62 -2.22 2.64
CA GLU A 396 40.91 -2.17 3.33
C GLU A 396 40.70 -1.64 4.76
#